data_AF-A0A5A7S641-F1
#
_entry.id   AF-A0A5A7S641-F1
#
_cell.length_a   1.000
_cell.length_b   1.000
_cell.length_c   1.000
_cell.angle_alpha   90.00
_cell.angle_beta   90.00
_cell.angle_gamma   90.00
#
_symmetry.space_group_name_H-M   'P 1'
#
loop_
_entity.id
_entity.type
_entity.pdbx_description
1 polymer ?
#
loop_
_entity_poly.entity_id
_entity_poly.type
_entity_poly.pdbx_seq_one_letter_code
_entity_poly.pdbx_strand_id
1 'polypeptide(L)'
;MAVPIVEAFWRPQEAIEDVKKEGNLSTPIIYLIIAGILTAISLALLSYSMGRTVSSEAKVAQLLSNPGMGAISGFLLVFIGGLLGGLYYMLVMRALKTESDYFAGVATLAHTAMPASLGLLILSILSLVPKVGVIIGAIIALMFFALSAGTLYNATKEFFETDMVTAFVGVSAFVLSISLIILLSVISVIPYLPKPATS
;
A
#
# COMPACT_ATOMS: atom_id res chain seq x y z
N MET A 1 23.14 0.53 -13.47
CA MET A 1 21.95 0.15 -14.27
C MET A 1 20.83 1.12 -13.89
N ALA A 2 20.12 1.67 -14.87
CA ALA A 2 19.01 2.57 -14.60
C ALA A 2 17.85 1.74 -14.06
N VAL A 3 17.39 2.04 -12.84
CA VAL A 3 16.22 1.39 -12.25
C VAL A 3 15.00 1.82 -13.08
N PRO A 4 14.21 0.91 -13.67
CA PRO A 4 13.07 1.24 -14.52
C PRO A 4 11.86 1.66 -13.66
N ILE A 5 12.00 2.83 -13.02
CA ILE A 5 11.05 3.38 -12.05
C ILE A 5 9.70 3.68 -12.69
N VAL A 6 9.69 4.13 -13.95
CA VAL A 6 8.46 4.53 -14.66
C VAL A 6 7.66 3.30 -15.07
N GLU A 7 8.37 2.26 -15.51
CA GLU A 7 7.81 0.97 -15.91
C GLU A 7 7.17 0.27 -14.71
N ALA A 8 7.73 0.41 -13.51
CA ALA A 8 7.12 -0.12 -12.28
C ALA A 8 5.72 0.45 -11.97
N PHE A 9 5.35 1.62 -12.53
CA PHE A 9 4.01 2.19 -12.37
C PHE A 9 3.02 1.75 -13.46
N TRP A 10 3.47 1.65 -14.72
CA TRP A 10 2.58 1.46 -15.87
C TRP A 10 2.71 0.10 -16.57
N ARG A 11 3.86 -0.56 -16.42
CA ARG A 11 4.21 -1.86 -17.04
C ARG A 11 4.77 -2.80 -15.96
N PRO A 12 3.99 -3.12 -14.92
CA PRO A 12 4.47 -3.87 -13.76
C PRO A 12 5.03 -5.26 -14.12
N GLN A 13 4.54 -5.89 -15.20
CA GLN A 13 5.06 -7.18 -15.66
C GLN A 13 6.51 -7.12 -16.12
N GLU A 14 6.89 -6.09 -16.87
CA GLU A 14 8.27 -5.92 -17.36
C GLU A 14 9.23 -5.64 -16.20
N ALA A 15 8.80 -4.81 -15.26
CA ALA A 15 9.56 -4.52 -14.05
C ALA A 15 9.79 -5.78 -13.20
N ILE A 16 8.79 -6.66 -13.08
CA ILE A 16 8.92 -7.94 -12.37
C ILE A 16 9.98 -8.82 -13.03
N GLU A 17 9.95 -8.97 -14.35
CA GLU A 17 10.92 -9.79 -15.09
C GLU A 17 12.35 -9.30 -14.91
N ASP A 18 12.57 -7.99 -14.93
CA ASP A 18 13.90 -7.40 -14.78
C ASP A 18 14.43 -7.55 -13.35
N VAL A 19 13.60 -7.31 -12.34
CA VAL A 19 14.00 -7.49 -10.94
C VAL A 19 14.23 -8.97 -10.61
N LYS A 20 13.47 -9.88 -11.22
CA LYS A 20 13.70 -11.32 -11.07
C LYS A 20 15.07 -11.74 -11.60
N LYS A 21 15.52 -11.16 -12.72
CA LYS A 21 16.87 -11.43 -13.29
C LYS A 21 17.99 -10.90 -12.41
N GLU A 22 17.78 -9.76 -11.74
CA GLU A 22 18.78 -9.18 -10.83
C GLU A 22 18.92 -9.98 -9.52
N GLY A 23 17.81 -10.49 -8.97
CA GLY A 23 17.80 -11.29 -7.75
C GLY A 23 18.29 -10.57 -6.48
N ASN A 24 18.44 -9.24 -6.53
CA ASN A 24 18.99 -8.43 -5.44
C ASN A 24 17.90 -7.62 -4.73
N LEU A 25 17.91 -7.64 -3.40
CA LEU A 25 17.03 -6.85 -2.53
C LEU A 25 17.15 -5.34 -2.72
N SER A 26 18.27 -4.83 -3.24
CA SER A 26 18.48 -3.39 -3.46
C SER A 26 17.34 -2.75 -4.28
N THR A 27 16.89 -3.39 -5.36
CA THR A 27 15.89 -2.83 -6.26
C THR A 27 14.48 -2.78 -5.61
N PRO A 28 13.96 -3.87 -5.01
CA PRO A 28 12.75 -3.82 -4.19
C PRO A 28 12.78 -2.78 -3.06
N ILE A 29 13.92 -2.62 -2.38
CA ILE A 29 14.06 -1.62 -1.32
C ILE A 29 13.92 -0.20 -1.90
N ILE A 30 14.54 0.08 -3.04
CA ILE A 30 14.40 1.37 -3.73
C ILE A 30 12.94 1.63 -4.09
N TYR A 31 12.22 0.63 -4.63
CA TYR A 31 10.78 0.76 -4.92
C TYR A 31 9.95 1.04 -3.67
N LEU A 32 10.23 0.37 -2.53
CA LEU A 32 9.56 0.67 -1.27
C LEU A 32 9.85 2.08 -0.76
N ILE A 33 11.08 2.58 -0.92
CA ILE A 33 11.43 3.96 -0.56
C ILE A 33 10.62 4.95 -1.41
N ILE A 34 10.59 4.74 -2.73
CA ILE A 34 9.84 5.60 -3.67
C ILE A 34 8.35 5.58 -3.35
N ALA A 35 7.76 4.39 -3.25
CA ALA A 35 6.35 4.21 -2.90
C ALA A 35 6.03 4.83 -1.52
N GLY A 36 6.95 4.71 -0.56
CA GLY A 36 6.85 5.33 0.75
C GLY A 36 6.85 6.85 0.70
N ILE A 37 7.74 7.46 -0.10
CA ILE A 37 7.77 8.92 -0.30
C ILE A 37 6.48 9.41 -0.96
N LEU A 38 6.02 8.73 -2.02
CA LEU A 38 4.76 9.07 -2.69
C LEU A 38 3.58 9.00 -1.73
N THR A 39 3.53 7.95 -0.90
CA THR A 39 2.48 7.77 0.09
C THR A 39 2.54 8.80 1.20
N ALA A 40 3.74 9.19 1.64
CA ALA A 40 3.95 10.25 2.62
C ALA A 40 3.41 11.60 2.12
N ILE A 41 3.75 11.97 0.88
CA ILE A 41 3.26 13.21 0.25
C ILE A 41 1.74 13.15 0.12
N SER A 42 1.20 12.03 -0.32
CA SER A 42 -0.24 11.80 -0.47
C SER A 42 -1.00 12.00 0.84
N LEU A 43 -0.56 11.34 1.91
CA LEU A 43 -1.20 11.44 3.21
C LEU A 43 -1.04 12.82 3.85
N ALA A 44 0.09 13.51 3.61
CA ALA A 44 0.24 14.90 4.03
C ALA A 44 -0.80 15.81 3.35
N LEU A 45 -1.01 15.65 2.04
CA LEU A 45 -2.00 16.41 1.27
C LEU A 45 -3.43 16.10 1.70
N LEU A 46 -3.77 14.83 1.93
CA LEU A 46 -5.09 14.43 2.42
C LEU A 46 -5.36 14.99 3.82
N SER A 47 -4.38 14.89 4.73
CA SER A 47 -4.46 15.45 6.08
C SER A 47 -4.67 16.97 6.04
N TYR A 48 -3.98 17.67 5.14
CA TYR A 48 -4.15 19.10 4.93
C TYR A 48 -5.55 19.45 4.38
N SER A 49 -6.07 18.67 3.42
CA SER A 49 -7.41 18.89 2.85
C SER A 49 -8.52 18.65 3.89
N MET A 50 -8.42 17.57 4.66
CA MET A 50 -9.38 17.22 5.72
C MET A 50 -9.29 18.13 6.94
N GLY A 51 -8.10 18.64 7.29
CA GLY A 51 -7.92 19.60 8.39
C GLY A 51 -8.72 20.90 8.23
N ARG A 52 -9.17 21.23 7.01
CA ARG A 52 -10.06 22.38 6.75
C ARG A 52 -11.53 22.12 7.06
N THR A 53 -11.95 20.86 7.18
CA THR A 53 -13.37 20.46 7.34
C THR A 53 -13.71 19.91 8.72
N VAL A 54 -12.72 19.52 9.52
CA VAL A 54 -12.95 18.92 10.84
C VAL A 54 -12.66 19.95 11.93
N SER A 55 -13.71 20.61 12.43
CA SER A 55 -13.69 21.20 13.77
C SER A 55 -13.90 20.06 14.77
N SER A 56 -12.89 19.56 15.47
CA SER A 56 -13.17 18.61 16.55
C SER A 56 -12.16 18.62 17.69
N GLU A 57 -12.74 18.52 18.88
CA GLU A 57 -12.17 18.51 20.22
C GLU A 57 -11.49 17.17 20.61
N ALA A 58 -11.30 16.24 19.68
CA ALA A 58 -10.66 14.94 19.93
C ALA A 58 -9.16 14.95 19.57
N LYS A 59 -8.28 14.74 20.56
CA LYS A 59 -6.80 14.68 20.40
C LYS A 59 -6.32 13.74 19.28
N VAL A 60 -7.05 12.65 19.01
CA VAL A 60 -6.73 11.68 17.95
C VAL A 60 -7.02 12.24 16.55
N ALA A 61 -8.15 12.95 16.39
CA ALA A 61 -8.47 13.64 15.13
C ALA A 61 -7.48 14.78 14.87
N GLN A 62 -7.03 15.47 15.91
CA GLN A 62 -5.99 16.51 15.82
C GLN A 62 -4.63 15.93 15.37
N LEU A 63 -4.24 14.77 15.91
CA LEU A 63 -2.99 14.09 15.51
C LEU A 63 -3.04 13.61 14.05
N LEU A 64 -4.19 13.09 13.61
CA LEU A 64 -4.43 12.65 12.22
C LEU A 64 -4.58 13.83 11.24
N SER A 65 -4.98 15.01 11.71
CA SER A 65 -5.08 16.22 10.89
C SER A 65 -3.75 16.95 10.68
N ASN A 66 -2.67 16.54 11.36
CA ASN A 66 -1.35 17.15 11.19
C ASN A 66 -0.65 16.56 9.94
N PRO A 67 -0.37 17.37 8.91
CA PRO A 67 0.28 16.89 7.68
C PRO A 67 1.63 16.21 7.92
N GLY A 68 2.39 16.64 8.93
CA GLY A 68 3.67 16.03 9.29
C GLY A 68 3.53 14.62 9.85
N MET A 69 2.53 14.38 10.71
CA MET A 69 2.22 13.04 11.22
C MET A 69 1.68 12.14 10.11
N GLY A 70 0.83 12.67 9.23
CA GLY A 70 0.35 11.97 8.04
C GLY A 70 1.50 11.51 7.15
N ALA A 71 2.47 12.38 6.86
CA ALA A 71 3.66 12.04 6.08
C ALA A 71 4.50 10.92 6.74
N ILE A 72 4.85 11.08 8.02
CA ILE A 72 5.68 10.11 8.75
C ILE A 72 4.99 8.75 8.81
N SER A 73 3.70 8.73 9.17
CA SER A 73 2.91 7.50 9.23
C SER A 73 2.81 6.82 7.87
N GLY A 74 2.60 7.57 6.80
CA GLY A 74 2.53 7.05 5.43
C GLY A 74 3.83 6.43 4.94
N PHE A 75 4.95 7.12 5.15
CA PHE A 75 6.26 6.60 4.80
C PHE A 75 6.55 5.31 5.56
N LEU A 76 6.38 5.32 6.89
CA LEU A 76 6.69 4.16 7.73
C LEU A 76 5.77 2.98 7.42
N LEU A 77 4.48 3.22 7.19
CA LEU A 77 3.54 2.16 6.85
C LEU A 77 3.95 1.45 5.57
N VAL A 78 4.31 2.17 4.51
CA VAL A 78 4.71 1.54 3.24
C VAL A 78 6.10 0.93 3.32
N PHE A 79 7.07 1.62 3.93
CA PHE A 79 8.45 1.14 4.00
C PHE A 79 8.60 -0.02 4.98
N ILE A 80 8.26 0.19 6.26
CA ILE A 80 8.35 -0.86 7.29
C ILE A 80 7.30 -1.94 7.01
N GLY A 81 6.07 -1.56 6.65
CA GLY A 81 5.03 -2.52 6.33
C GLY A 81 5.30 -3.30 5.05
N GLY A 82 6.01 -2.74 4.07
CA GLY A 82 6.47 -3.47 2.90
C GLY A 82 7.56 -4.50 3.22
N LEU A 83 8.51 -4.15 4.10
CA LEU A 83 9.56 -5.07 4.56
C LEU A 83 8.97 -6.20 5.44
N LEU A 84 8.24 -5.84 6.50
CA LEU A 84 7.61 -6.81 7.41
C LEU A 84 6.51 -7.59 6.72
N GLY A 85 5.73 -6.94 5.86
CA GLY A 85 4.72 -7.58 5.03
C GLY A 85 5.36 -8.56 4.06
N GLY A 86 6.53 -8.25 3.49
CA GLY A 86 7.26 -9.15 2.61
C GLY A 86 7.73 -10.39 3.35
N LEU A 87 8.22 -10.22 4.59
CA LEU A 87 8.55 -11.34 5.48
C LEU A 87 7.32 -12.20 5.77
N TYR A 88 6.22 -11.57 6.16
CA TYR A 88 4.97 -12.25 6.44
C TYR A 88 4.46 -13.01 5.21
N TYR A 89 4.51 -12.39 4.03
CA TYR A 89 4.07 -12.99 2.79
C TYR A 89 4.93 -14.19 2.39
N MET A 90 6.26 -14.09 2.57
CA MET A 90 7.17 -15.23 2.41
C MET A 90 6.76 -16.40 3.34
N LEU A 91 6.40 -16.14 4.60
CA LEU A 91 5.96 -17.19 5.52
C LEU A 91 4.64 -17.84 5.07
N VAL A 92 3.67 -17.04 4.59
CA VAL A 92 2.41 -17.54 4.04
C VAL A 92 2.67 -18.46 2.85
N MET A 93 3.50 -18.03 1.91
CA MET A 93 3.82 -18.82 0.72
C MET A 93 4.64 -20.09 1.06
N ARG A 94 5.59 -20.00 2.00
CA ARG A 94 6.31 -21.18 2.52
C ARG A 94 5.37 -22.21 3.16
N ALA A 95 4.30 -21.78 3.82
CA ALA A 95 3.29 -22.71 4.33
C ALA A 95 2.53 -23.45 3.21
N LEU A 96 2.49 -22.88 2.00
CA LEU A 96 1.99 -23.51 0.78
C LEU A 96 3.07 -24.31 0.03
N LYS A 97 4.22 -24.59 0.68
CA LYS A 97 5.36 -25.35 0.14
C LYS A 97 6.09 -24.68 -1.04
N THR A 98 6.07 -23.35 -1.15
CA THR A 98 6.94 -22.65 -2.11
C THR A 98 8.35 -22.47 -1.54
N GLU A 99 9.40 -22.70 -2.34
CA GLU A 99 10.82 -22.62 -1.94
C GLU A 99 11.40 -21.19 -1.92
N SER A 100 10.55 -20.18 -1.93
CA SER A 100 10.95 -18.78 -2.05
C SER A 100 11.66 -18.20 -0.83
N ASP A 101 12.49 -17.19 -1.08
CA ASP A 101 13.20 -16.41 -0.08
C ASP A 101 12.55 -15.07 0.25
N TYR A 102 13.10 -14.38 1.26
CA TYR A 102 12.63 -13.06 1.71
C TYR A 102 12.59 -12.03 0.58
N PHE A 103 13.53 -12.13 -0.37
CA PHE A 103 13.53 -11.32 -1.59
C PHE A 103 12.21 -11.41 -2.34
N ALA A 104 11.65 -12.61 -2.55
CA ALA A 104 10.41 -12.79 -3.30
C ALA A 104 9.23 -12.07 -2.63
N GLY A 105 9.15 -12.15 -1.30
CA GLY A 105 8.11 -11.46 -0.53
C GLY A 105 8.24 -9.94 -0.61
N VAL A 106 9.43 -9.40 -0.39
CA VAL A 106 9.68 -7.95 -0.45
C VAL A 106 9.50 -7.42 -1.88
N ALA A 107 10.01 -8.12 -2.89
CA ALA A 107 9.85 -7.75 -4.29
C ALA A 107 8.38 -7.71 -4.70
N THR A 108 7.61 -8.70 -4.26
CA THR A 108 6.16 -8.76 -4.53
C THR A 108 5.43 -7.56 -3.94
N LEU A 109 5.69 -7.21 -2.68
CA LEU A 109 5.05 -6.05 -2.06
C LEU A 109 5.56 -4.73 -2.61
N ALA A 110 6.84 -4.63 -2.95
CA ALA A 110 7.43 -3.44 -3.54
C ALA A 110 6.77 -3.09 -4.89
N HIS A 111 6.63 -4.07 -5.78
CA HIS A 111 5.95 -3.88 -7.07
C HIS A 111 4.47 -3.59 -6.91
N THR A 112 3.83 -4.17 -5.89
CA THR A 112 2.41 -3.88 -5.57
C THR A 112 2.23 -2.46 -5.06
N ALA A 113 3.15 -1.97 -4.21
CA ALA A 113 3.07 -0.66 -3.58
C ALA A 113 3.25 0.50 -4.57
N MET A 114 4.02 0.31 -5.64
CA MET A 114 4.28 1.33 -6.66
C MET A 114 2.98 1.89 -7.29
N PRO A 115 2.15 1.12 -8.02
CA PRO A 115 0.91 1.63 -8.61
C PRO A 115 -0.08 2.10 -7.54
N ALA A 116 -0.15 1.45 -6.38
CA ALA A 116 -1.02 1.88 -5.28
C ALA A 116 -0.66 3.29 -4.77
N SER A 117 0.63 3.56 -4.55
CA SER A 117 1.11 4.86 -4.08
C SER A 117 0.88 5.98 -5.09
N LEU A 118 0.95 5.69 -6.39
CA LEU A 118 0.64 6.64 -7.45
C LEU A 118 -0.86 6.96 -7.50
N GLY A 119 -1.71 5.93 -7.40
CA GLY A 119 -3.16 6.10 -7.31
C GLY A 119 -3.56 6.96 -6.11
N LEU A 120 -2.93 6.71 -4.96
CA LEU A 120 -3.13 7.50 -3.74
C LEU A 120 -2.69 8.96 -3.94
N LEU A 121 -1.57 9.22 -4.62
CA LEU A 121 -1.11 10.58 -4.89
C LEU A 121 -2.09 11.34 -5.79
N ILE A 122 -2.57 10.70 -6.85
CA ILE A 122 -3.57 11.31 -7.75
C ILE A 122 -4.84 11.66 -6.99
N LEU A 123 -5.35 10.74 -6.17
CA LEU A 123 -6.49 11.00 -5.29
C LEU A 123 -6.23 12.19 -4.37
N SER A 124 -5.04 12.26 -3.78
CA SER A 124 -4.66 13.30 -2.81
C SER A 124 -4.59 14.67 -3.46
N ILE A 125 -4.01 14.77 -4.66
CA ILE A 125 -3.94 16.01 -5.44
C ILE A 125 -5.34 16.45 -5.86
N LEU A 126 -6.15 15.53 -6.42
CA LEU A 126 -7.49 15.87 -6.88
C LEU A 126 -8.46 16.19 -5.73
N SER A 127 -8.20 15.67 -4.53
CA SER A 127 -8.95 16.01 -3.32
C SER A 127 -8.75 17.47 -2.86
N LEU A 128 -7.82 18.22 -3.45
CA LEU A 128 -7.71 19.67 -3.25
C LEU A 128 -8.79 20.45 -4.01
N VAL A 129 -9.41 19.84 -5.03
CA VAL A 129 -10.51 20.42 -5.80
C VAL A 129 -11.84 19.98 -5.19
N PRO A 130 -12.65 20.89 -4.61
CA PRO A 130 -13.87 20.52 -3.89
C PRO A 130 -14.89 19.77 -4.77
N LYS A 131 -15.56 18.79 -4.17
CA LYS A 131 -16.66 17.97 -4.73
C LYS A 131 -16.28 17.12 -5.95
N VAL A 132 -15.93 17.74 -7.07
CA VAL A 132 -15.69 17.05 -8.35
C VAL A 132 -14.35 16.32 -8.34
N GLY A 133 -13.31 16.93 -7.75
CA GLY A 133 -11.98 16.35 -7.70
C GLY A 133 -11.90 15.07 -6.89
N VAL A 134 -12.59 15.00 -5.74
CA VAL A 134 -12.63 13.79 -4.91
C VAL A 134 -13.26 12.61 -5.67
N ILE A 135 -14.35 12.84 -6.39
CA ILE A 135 -15.04 11.77 -7.14
C ILE A 135 -14.16 11.25 -8.27
N ILE A 136 -13.61 12.16 -9.09
CA ILE A 136 -12.73 11.79 -10.21
C ILE A 136 -11.46 11.10 -9.67
N GLY A 137 -10.87 11.65 -8.61
CA GLY A 137 -9.69 11.07 -7.96
C GLY A 137 -9.94 9.68 -7.40
N ALA A 138 -11.11 9.43 -6.81
CA ALA A 138 -11.48 8.12 -6.31
C ALA A 138 -11.60 7.09 -7.46
N ILE A 139 -12.21 7.46 -8.59
CA ILE A 139 -12.32 6.59 -9.76
C ILE A 139 -10.92 6.22 -10.29
N ILE A 140 -10.03 7.21 -10.44
CA ILE A 140 -8.67 6.96 -10.92
C ILE A 140 -7.88 6.12 -9.92
N ALA A 141 -7.97 6.41 -8.63
CA ALA A 141 -7.30 5.64 -7.60
C ALA A 141 -7.78 4.18 -7.56
N LEU A 142 -9.07 3.92 -7.77
CA LEU A 142 -9.60 2.57 -7.88
C LEU A 142 -8.98 1.80 -9.06
N MET A 143 -8.75 2.45 -10.20
CA MET A 143 -8.04 1.82 -11.32
C MET A 143 -6.61 1.43 -10.93
N PHE A 144 -5.90 2.31 -10.24
CA PHE A 144 -4.53 2.02 -9.77
C PHE A 144 -4.49 0.96 -8.66
N PHE A 145 -5.48 0.91 -7.77
CA PHE A 145 -5.60 -0.16 -6.79
C PHE A 145 -5.94 -1.50 -7.45
N ALA A 146 -6.77 -1.51 -8.50
CA ALA A 146 -7.01 -2.71 -9.29
C ALA A 146 -5.73 -3.18 -10.02
N LEU A 147 -4.96 -2.26 -10.60
CA LEU A 147 -3.65 -2.55 -11.18
C LEU A 147 -2.67 -3.09 -10.13
N SER A 148 -2.66 -2.52 -8.93
CA SER A 148 -1.85 -2.99 -7.80
C SER A 148 -2.23 -4.41 -7.38
N ALA A 149 -3.53 -4.72 -7.26
CA ALA A 149 -4.01 -6.08 -6.96
C ALA A 149 -3.63 -7.09 -8.06
N GLY A 150 -3.77 -6.71 -9.33
CA GLY A 150 -3.30 -7.53 -10.45
C GLY A 150 -1.78 -7.74 -10.43
N THR A 151 -1.03 -6.72 -10.04
CA THR A 151 0.43 -6.77 -9.87
C THR A 151 0.80 -7.70 -8.72
N LEU A 152 0.10 -7.65 -7.59
CA LEU A 152 0.32 -8.55 -6.45
C LEU A 152 0.16 -10.02 -6.88
N TYR A 153 -0.91 -10.33 -7.61
CA TYR A 153 -1.14 -11.69 -8.11
C TYR A 153 -0.05 -12.16 -9.08
N ASN A 154 0.28 -11.34 -10.09
CA ASN A 154 1.31 -11.68 -11.07
C ASN A 154 2.70 -11.78 -10.43
N ALA A 155 3.07 -10.82 -9.58
CA ALA A 155 4.35 -10.83 -8.86
C ALA A 155 4.47 -12.06 -7.95
N THR A 156 3.37 -12.47 -7.30
CA THR A 156 3.36 -13.70 -6.52
C THR A 156 3.70 -14.92 -7.38
N LYS A 157 2.99 -15.09 -8.50
CA LYS A 157 3.25 -16.19 -9.44
C LYS A 157 4.70 -16.20 -9.89
N GLU A 158 5.23 -15.05 -10.28
CA GLU A 158 6.56 -14.93 -10.90
C GLU A 158 7.72 -15.03 -9.90
N PHE A 159 7.65 -14.35 -8.75
CA PHE A 159 8.72 -14.35 -7.75
C PHE A 159 8.73 -15.60 -6.86
N PHE A 160 7.58 -16.24 -6.65
CA PHE A 160 7.47 -17.48 -5.89
C PHE A 160 7.52 -18.73 -6.78
N GLU A 161 7.66 -18.55 -8.11
CA GLU A 161 7.75 -19.61 -9.12
C GLU A 161 6.65 -20.67 -8.96
N THR A 162 5.44 -20.20 -8.72
CA THR A 162 4.32 -21.04 -8.31
C THR A 162 3.22 -21.05 -9.36
N ASP A 163 2.35 -22.05 -9.29
CA ASP A 163 1.20 -22.14 -10.17
C ASP A 163 0.14 -21.07 -9.83
N MET A 164 -0.75 -20.80 -10.78
CA MET A 164 -1.79 -19.79 -10.64
C MET A 164 -2.73 -20.02 -9.44
N VAL A 165 -3.01 -21.29 -9.11
CA VAL A 165 -3.92 -21.63 -8.01
C VAL A 165 -3.23 -21.37 -6.68
N THR A 166 -1.98 -21.80 -6.52
CA THR A 166 -1.20 -21.55 -5.32
C THR A 166 -0.96 -20.05 -5.10
N ALA A 167 -0.65 -19.29 -6.16
CA ALA A 167 -0.58 -17.83 -6.09
C ALA A 167 -1.90 -17.21 -5.63
N PHE A 168 -3.04 -17.67 -6.18
CA PHE A 168 -4.37 -17.19 -5.77
C PHE A 168 -4.68 -17.46 -4.30
N VAL A 169 -4.38 -18.68 -3.83
CA VAL A 169 -4.58 -19.08 -2.43
C VAL A 169 -3.68 -18.25 -1.50
N GLY A 170 -2.42 -18.05 -1.87
CA GLY A 170 -1.47 -17.23 -1.10
C GLY A 170 -1.90 -15.77 -0.98
N VAL A 171 -2.25 -15.13 -2.10
CA VAL A 171 -2.78 -13.76 -2.11
C VAL A 171 -4.05 -13.68 -1.27
N SER A 172 -4.98 -14.63 -1.42
CA SER A 172 -6.25 -14.64 -0.68
C SER A 172 -6.02 -14.78 0.82
N ALA A 173 -5.16 -15.70 1.26
CA ALA A 173 -4.81 -15.89 2.65
C ALA A 173 -4.19 -14.62 3.27
N PHE A 174 -3.27 -13.99 2.54
CA PHE A 174 -2.62 -12.74 2.95
C PHE A 174 -3.60 -11.57 3.02
N VAL A 175 -4.46 -11.39 2.03
CA VAL A 175 -5.46 -10.30 2.01
C VAL A 175 -6.49 -10.51 3.11
N LEU A 176 -6.97 -11.73 3.34
CA LEU A 176 -7.94 -12.05 4.39
C LEU A 176 -7.36 -11.80 5.79
N SER A 177 -6.10 -12.20 6.03
CA SER A 177 -5.46 -11.99 7.33
C SER A 177 -5.23 -10.51 7.62
N ILE A 178 -4.76 -9.73 6.64
CA ILE A 178 -4.62 -8.28 6.76
C ILE A 178 -5.98 -7.63 6.99
N SER A 179 -7.00 -8.03 6.23
CA SER A 179 -8.36 -7.49 6.37
C SER A 179 -8.94 -7.76 7.77
N LEU A 180 -8.68 -8.94 8.33
CA LEU A 180 -9.07 -9.28 9.70
C LEU A 180 -8.38 -8.38 10.73
N ILE A 181 -7.06 -8.16 10.60
CA ILE A 181 -6.31 -7.28 11.48
C ILE A 181 -6.86 -5.85 11.42
N ILE A 182 -7.13 -5.34 10.21
CA ILE A 182 -7.72 -4.01 10.02
C ILE A 182 -9.09 -3.94 10.68
N LEU A 183 -9.96 -4.94 10.47
CA LEU A 183 -11.30 -4.99 11.06
C LEU A 183 -11.23 -4.99 12.60
N LEU A 184 -10.37 -5.82 13.19
CA LEU A 184 -10.17 -5.89 14.65
C LEU A 184 -9.61 -4.56 15.21
N SER A 185 -8.71 -3.92 14.47
CA SER A 185 -8.17 -2.60 14.84
C SER A 185 -9.25 -1.53 14.81
N VAL A 186 -10.14 -1.55 13.81
CA VAL A 186 -11.28 -0.61 13.74
C VAL A 186 -12.23 -0.84 14.91
N ILE A 187 -12.61 -2.10 15.19
CA ILE A 187 -13.54 -2.45 16.28
C ILE A 187 -12.97 -2.04 17.65
N SER A 188 -11.68 -2.25 17.89
CA SER A 188 -11.03 -1.89 19.17
C SER A 188 -10.91 -0.38 19.40
N VAL A 189 -11.05 0.45 18.38
CA VAL A 189 -11.05 1.92 18.48
C VAL A 189 -12.45 2.48 18.79
N ILE A 190 -13.53 1.77 18.45
CA ILE A 190 -14.93 2.19 18.68
C ILE A 190 -15.23 2.60 20.14
N PRO A 191 -14.73 1.91 21.20
CA PRO A 191 -15.00 2.29 22.58
C PRO A 191 -14.41 3.65 22.99
N TYR A 192 -13.42 4.15 22.22
CA TYR A 192 -12.72 5.40 22.50
C TYR A 192 -13.25 6.58 21.68
N LEU A 193 -14.27 6.38 20.84
CA LEU A 193 -14.94 7.47 20.14
C LEU A 193 -15.86 8.22 21.11
N PRO A 194 -15.84 9.57 21.11
CA PRO A 194 -16.74 10.35 21.94
C PRO A 194 -18.18 9.97 21.58
N LYS A 195 -18.96 9.55 22.59
CA LYS A 195 -20.38 9.27 22.41
C LYS A 195 -21.05 10.55 21.89
N PRO A 196 -21.95 10.47 20.90
CA PRO A 196 -22.71 11.63 20.47
C PRO A 196 -23.43 12.22 21.69
N ALA A 197 -23.25 13.52 21.92
CA ALA A 197 -23.94 14.23 22.98
C ALA A 197 -25.44 14.06 22.76
N THR A 198 -26.10 13.32 23.65
CA THR A 198 -27.55 13.22 23.68
C THR A 198 -28.09 14.56 24.15
N SER A 199 -28.70 15.32 23.23
CA SER A 199 -29.57 16.46 23.56
C SER A 199 -30.91 15.99 24.09
#